data_AF-A0A7R9CB24-F1
#
_entry.id   AF-A0A7R9CB24-F1
#
_cell.length_a   1.000
_cell.length_b   1.000
_cell.length_c   1.000
_cell.angle_alpha   90.00
_cell.angle_beta   90.00
_cell.angle_gamma   90.00
#
_symmetry.space_group_name_H-M   'P 1'
#
loop_
_entity.id
_entity.type
_entity.pdbx_description
1 polymer ?
#
loop_
_entity_poly.entity_id
_entity_poly.type
_entity_poly.pdbx_seq_one_letter_code
_entity_poly.pdbx_strand_id
1 'polypeptide(L)'
;MKHKKIFTSLIAGASVLSFAPIALIASSCNDPKKPSEFKGETKLGVKISDVASKAKDVEAKTVVEELKKAQQEKGWDQVLKVFEKYGIQYDMSQAPEKAKYSIADSTHSHEDEGMLHLGITQTVGEESKTALWSIFGFKKEKIAESYTIGNYKIYSKSSKSDVDPQDVLKELKDAYGKGFDEFLKKLQEYVKVEKIDNNDTSKFEFDFEAAEVHGHEGQIHFEKTFVVKGTEKTPAEEYVLQGLKKSH
;
A
#
# COMPACT_ATOMS: atom_id res chain seq x y z
N MET A 1 -86.40 28.62 62.67
CA MET A 1 -87.50 27.64 62.62
C MET A 1 -87.26 26.66 61.48
N LYS A 2 -87.34 25.36 61.81
CA LYS A 2 -87.70 24.20 60.97
C LYS A 2 -86.70 23.65 59.91
N HIS A 3 -86.18 22.48 60.29
CA HIS A 3 -85.56 21.36 59.58
C HIS A 3 -86.01 21.02 58.14
N LYS A 4 -85.10 20.48 57.32
CA LYS A 4 -84.98 19.04 56.91
C LYS A 4 -83.87 18.88 55.83
N LYS A 5 -82.80 18.14 56.12
CA LYS A 5 -82.47 16.72 55.74
C LYS A 5 -82.04 16.53 54.26
N ILE A 6 -80.74 16.36 53.99
CA ILE A 6 -79.97 15.11 53.66
C ILE A 6 -80.30 14.53 52.26
N PHE A 7 -79.31 14.44 51.35
CA PHE A 7 -78.69 13.17 50.90
C PHE A 7 -77.55 13.37 49.87
N THR A 8 -76.59 12.46 50.03
CA THR A 8 -75.25 12.29 49.47
C THR A 8 -75.22 11.74 48.03
N SER A 9 -74.14 11.99 47.28
CA SER A 9 -73.47 11.09 46.29
C SER A 9 -72.82 11.93 45.17
N LEU A 10 -71.50 12.18 45.17
CA LEU A 10 -70.37 11.37 44.68
C LEU A 10 -70.03 11.58 43.18
N ILE A 11 -68.71 11.86 42.97
CA ILE A 11 -67.85 11.54 41.80
C ILE A 11 -68.06 12.43 40.56
N ALA A 12 -67.18 13.39 40.23
CA ALA A 12 -65.77 13.35 39.81
C ALA A 12 -65.53 13.04 38.32
N GLY A 13 -64.73 13.90 37.68
CA GLY A 13 -64.08 13.71 36.37
C GLY A 13 -64.97 14.00 35.16
N ALA A 14 -64.52 14.60 34.06
CA ALA A 14 -63.20 15.06 33.66
C ALA A 14 -63.37 16.16 32.61
N SER A 15 -62.52 17.17 32.70
CA SER A 15 -62.35 18.25 31.74
C SER A 15 -61.95 17.72 30.36
N VAL A 16 -62.77 18.04 29.35
CA VAL A 16 -62.48 17.82 27.94
C VAL A 16 -61.43 18.84 27.51
N LEU A 17 -60.18 18.43 27.31
CA LEU A 17 -59.15 19.26 26.69
C LEU A 17 -58.75 18.64 25.35
N SER A 18 -59.28 19.27 24.30
CA SER A 18 -58.78 19.37 22.93
C SER A 18 -57.44 18.68 22.65
N PHE A 19 -57.50 17.54 21.96
CA PHE A 19 -56.34 16.97 21.27
C PHE A 19 -56.13 17.74 19.96
N ALA A 20 -55.17 18.67 19.94
CA ALA A 20 -54.52 19.06 18.70
C ALA A 20 -53.51 17.96 18.33
N PRO A 21 -53.52 17.44 17.10
CA PRO A 21 -52.53 16.45 16.70
C PRO A 21 -51.16 17.14 16.60
N ILE A 22 -50.26 16.80 17.52
CA ILE A 22 -48.84 17.12 17.38
C ILE A 22 -48.34 16.29 16.20
N ALA A 23 -47.99 16.98 15.11
CA ALA A 23 -47.25 16.36 14.03
C ALA A 23 -45.92 15.84 14.60
N LEU A 24 -45.79 14.52 14.73
CA LEU A 24 -44.52 13.88 15.02
C LEU A 24 -43.61 14.13 13.82
N ILE A 25 -42.74 15.13 13.95
CA ILE A 25 -41.55 15.21 13.09
C ILE A 25 -40.71 14.00 13.49
N ALA A 26 -40.82 12.93 12.69
CA ALA A 26 -39.88 11.83 12.75
C ALA A 26 -38.51 12.42 12.38
N SER A 27 -37.71 12.73 13.40
CA SER A 27 -36.28 12.86 13.22
C SER A 27 -35.81 11.53 12.62
N SER A 28 -35.49 11.55 11.32
CA SER A 28 -34.75 10.48 10.68
C SER A 28 -33.37 10.47 11.33
N CYS A 29 -33.26 9.80 12.48
CA CYS A 29 -31.99 9.32 12.99
C CYS A 29 -31.45 8.40 11.90
N ASN A 30 -30.54 8.91 11.09
CA ASN A 30 -29.62 8.07 10.36
C ASN A 30 -28.85 7.31 11.44
N ASP A 31 -29.28 6.08 11.75
CA ASP A 31 -28.46 5.16 12.49
C ASP A 31 -27.09 5.14 11.78
N PRO A 32 -25.99 5.47 12.48
CA PRO A 32 -24.67 5.30 11.88
C PRO A 32 -24.57 3.84 11.48
N LYS A 33 -24.41 3.59 10.17
CA LYS A 33 -24.22 2.24 9.63
C LYS A 33 -23.19 1.55 10.51
N LYS A 34 -23.63 0.50 11.21
CA LYS A 34 -22.73 -0.40 11.93
C LYS A 34 -21.61 -0.77 10.96
N PRO A 35 -20.32 -0.54 11.28
CA PRO A 35 -19.24 -0.90 10.38
C PRO A 35 -19.40 -2.36 9.99
N SER A 36 -19.43 -2.67 8.70
CA SER A 36 -19.44 -4.06 8.25
C SER A 36 -18.24 -4.75 8.87
N GLU A 37 -18.42 -5.90 9.51
CA GLU A 37 -17.29 -6.63 10.07
C GLU A 37 -16.29 -6.96 8.94
N PHE A 38 -15.09 -6.39 9.01
CA PHE A 38 -14.02 -6.61 8.03
C PHE A 38 -12.76 -7.12 8.72
N LYS A 39 -11.99 -7.93 7.98
CA LYS A 39 -10.67 -8.39 8.42
C LYS A 39 -9.68 -7.22 8.33
N GLY A 40 -8.99 -6.96 9.42
CA GLY A 40 -8.10 -5.82 9.53
C GLY A 40 -7.39 -5.79 10.87
N GLU A 41 -6.34 -4.99 10.95
CA GLU A 41 -5.56 -4.78 12.15
C GLU A 41 -5.94 -3.47 12.84
N THR A 42 -6.04 -3.49 14.16
CA THR A 42 -6.29 -2.29 14.98
C THR A 42 -5.01 -1.82 15.63
N LYS A 43 -4.57 -0.61 15.31
CA LYS A 43 -3.45 0.08 15.99
C LYS A 43 -3.86 1.53 16.21
N LEU A 44 -3.36 2.15 17.30
CA LEU A 44 -3.67 3.55 17.60
C LEU A 44 -5.18 3.88 17.63
N GLY A 45 -6.05 2.92 17.97
CA GLY A 45 -7.51 3.14 17.96
C GLY A 45 -8.16 3.21 16.57
N VAL A 46 -7.41 2.90 15.50
CA VAL A 46 -7.91 2.82 14.13
C VAL A 46 -7.75 1.40 13.63
N LYS A 47 -8.85 0.80 13.18
CA LYS A 47 -8.83 -0.48 12.46
C LYS A 47 -8.78 -0.20 10.97
N ILE A 48 -7.83 -0.79 10.26
CA ILE A 48 -7.70 -0.68 8.79
C ILE A 48 -7.77 -2.08 8.19
N SER A 49 -8.46 -2.24 7.07
CA SER A 49 -8.58 -3.53 6.38
C SER A 49 -7.27 -3.97 5.77
N ASP A 50 -6.99 -5.28 5.82
CA ASP A 50 -5.79 -5.88 5.20
C ASP A 50 -5.85 -5.85 3.66
N VAL A 51 -7.00 -5.49 3.05
CA VAL A 51 -7.22 -5.55 1.60
C VAL A 51 -7.91 -4.29 1.09
N ALA A 52 -7.37 -3.70 0.02
CA ALA A 52 -7.99 -2.66 -0.78
C ALA A 52 -8.91 -3.28 -1.84
N SER A 53 -10.20 -3.42 -1.52
CA SER A 53 -11.16 -4.22 -2.30
C SER A 53 -11.45 -3.71 -3.72
N LYS A 54 -11.09 -2.46 -4.05
CA LYS A 54 -11.34 -1.83 -5.36
C LYS A 54 -10.06 -1.49 -6.13
N ALA A 55 -8.90 -1.97 -5.68
CA ALA A 55 -7.59 -1.54 -6.18
C ALA A 55 -6.83 -2.59 -7.02
N LYS A 56 -7.50 -3.69 -7.42
CA LYS A 56 -6.85 -4.84 -8.08
C LYS A 56 -6.02 -4.52 -9.33
N ASP A 57 -6.39 -3.46 -10.06
CA ASP A 57 -5.74 -3.03 -11.30
C ASP A 57 -4.94 -1.72 -11.11
N VAL A 58 -4.75 -1.28 -9.86
CA VAL A 58 -4.07 -0.04 -9.48
C VAL A 58 -2.73 -0.37 -8.84
N GLU A 59 -1.67 0.32 -9.26
CA GLU A 59 -0.36 0.21 -8.64
C GLU A 59 -0.36 0.84 -7.23
N ALA A 60 0.25 0.15 -6.27
CA ALA A 60 0.28 0.58 -4.88
C ALA A 60 0.91 1.97 -4.72
N LYS A 61 1.93 2.30 -5.51
CA LYS A 61 2.59 3.62 -5.55
C LYS A 61 1.63 4.76 -5.86
N THR A 62 0.74 4.58 -6.83
CA THR A 62 -0.28 5.59 -7.17
C THR A 62 -1.13 5.92 -5.94
N VAL A 63 -1.47 4.91 -5.14
CA VAL A 63 -2.26 5.10 -3.92
C VAL A 63 -1.44 5.80 -2.85
N VAL A 64 -0.16 5.45 -2.66
CA VAL A 64 0.75 6.14 -1.73
C VAL A 64 0.88 7.63 -2.07
N GLU A 65 1.08 7.95 -3.35
CA GLU A 65 1.17 9.33 -3.83
C GLU A 65 -0.13 10.11 -3.57
N GLU A 66 -1.28 9.51 -3.86
CA GLU A 66 -2.58 10.12 -3.58
C GLU A 66 -2.82 10.35 -2.08
N LEU A 67 -2.43 9.42 -1.22
CA LEU A 67 -2.53 9.55 0.23
C LEU A 67 -1.68 10.70 0.76
N LYS A 68 -0.41 10.79 0.34
CA LYS A 68 0.51 11.86 0.72
C LYS A 68 0.00 13.22 0.23
N LYS A 69 -0.45 13.29 -1.02
CA LYS A 69 -1.04 14.50 -1.61
C LYS A 69 -2.31 14.95 -0.88
N ALA A 70 -3.22 14.01 -0.61
CA ALA A 70 -4.46 14.28 0.13
C ALA A 70 -4.18 14.88 1.52
N GLN A 71 -3.23 14.29 2.24
CA GLN A 71 -2.79 14.77 3.54
C GLN A 71 -2.24 16.20 3.46
N GLN A 72 -1.35 16.48 2.51
CA GLN A 72 -0.69 17.78 2.36
C GLN A 72 -1.67 18.90 1.97
N GLU A 73 -2.60 18.62 1.05
CA GLU A 73 -3.49 19.65 0.51
C GLU A 73 -4.71 19.92 1.38
N LYS A 74 -5.26 18.87 2.02
CA LYS A 74 -6.62 18.91 2.61
C LYS A 74 -6.76 18.15 3.93
N GLY A 75 -5.68 17.53 4.43
CA GLY A 75 -5.67 16.83 5.71
C GLY A 75 -6.42 15.49 5.72
N TRP A 76 -6.72 15.01 6.92
CA TRP A 76 -7.17 13.63 7.18
C TRP A 76 -8.48 13.25 6.50
N ASP A 77 -9.46 14.15 6.45
CA ASP A 77 -10.76 13.86 5.81
C ASP A 77 -10.61 13.51 4.32
N GLN A 78 -9.60 14.09 3.67
CA GLN A 78 -9.32 13.78 2.27
C GLN A 78 -8.59 12.44 2.13
N VAL A 79 -7.76 12.07 3.10
CA VAL A 79 -7.13 10.73 3.17
C VAL A 79 -8.22 9.65 3.27
N LEU A 80 -9.25 9.86 4.08
CA LEU A 80 -10.35 8.91 4.22
C LEU A 80 -11.14 8.73 2.91
N LYS A 81 -11.26 9.78 2.08
CA LYS A 81 -11.84 9.65 0.74
C LYS A 81 -10.97 8.81 -0.20
N VAL A 82 -9.64 8.86 -0.05
CA VAL A 82 -8.73 7.97 -0.78
C VAL A 82 -8.95 6.51 -0.33
N PHE A 83 -9.15 6.27 0.97
CA PHE A 83 -9.52 4.93 1.46
C PHE A 83 -10.83 4.44 0.83
N GLU A 84 -11.88 5.26 0.81
CA GLU A 84 -13.16 4.91 0.20
C GLU A 84 -13.05 4.61 -1.31
N LYS A 85 -12.26 5.44 -2.03
CA LYS A 85 -11.98 5.29 -3.47
C LYS A 85 -11.40 3.91 -3.77
N TYR A 86 -10.40 3.48 -3.00
CA TYR A 86 -9.71 2.21 -3.19
C TYR A 86 -10.32 1.03 -2.43
N GLY A 87 -11.41 1.27 -1.69
CA GLY A 87 -12.10 0.24 -0.92
C GLY A 87 -11.26 -0.29 0.25
N ILE A 88 -10.41 0.57 0.82
CA ILE A 88 -9.72 0.35 2.10
C ILE A 88 -10.74 0.69 3.19
N GLN A 89 -11.20 -0.31 3.93
CA GLN A 89 -12.16 -0.09 5.00
C GLN A 89 -11.43 0.36 6.25
N TYR A 90 -12.05 1.26 7.00
CA TYR A 90 -11.52 1.75 8.26
C TYR A 90 -12.61 1.87 9.32
N ASP A 91 -12.23 1.75 10.57
CA ASP A 91 -13.08 2.02 11.74
C ASP A 91 -12.28 2.82 12.77
N MET A 92 -12.82 3.99 13.13
CA MET A 92 -12.23 4.91 14.11
C MET A 92 -13.02 4.94 15.42
N SER A 93 -13.93 3.99 15.66
CA SER A 93 -14.76 3.97 16.88
C SER A 93 -13.95 3.83 18.16
N GLN A 94 -12.71 3.37 18.07
CA GLN A 94 -11.76 3.22 19.18
C GLN A 94 -10.70 4.34 19.21
N ALA A 95 -10.85 5.37 18.37
CA ALA A 95 -9.93 6.50 18.36
C ALA A 95 -10.02 7.26 19.70
N PRO A 96 -8.89 7.58 20.34
CA PRO A 96 -8.87 8.43 21.53
C PRO A 96 -9.54 9.78 21.26
N GLU A 97 -10.18 10.35 22.28
CA GLU A 97 -10.76 11.69 22.16
C GLU A 97 -9.69 12.71 21.79
N LYS A 98 -10.02 13.62 20.87
CA LYS A 98 -9.14 14.69 20.35
C LYS A 98 -7.91 14.18 19.60
N ALA A 99 -7.83 12.88 19.28
CA ALA A 99 -6.77 12.35 18.42
C ALA A 99 -6.82 13.00 17.03
N LYS A 100 -5.64 13.40 16.54
CA LYS A 100 -5.42 13.81 15.15
C LYS A 100 -4.59 12.75 14.46
N TYR A 101 -4.84 12.54 13.17
CA TYR A 101 -4.14 11.54 12.37
C TYR A 101 -3.54 12.18 11.12
N SER A 102 -2.40 11.64 10.70
CA SER A 102 -1.75 12.00 9.45
C SER A 102 -1.06 10.79 8.83
N ILE A 103 -0.89 10.83 7.50
CA ILE A 103 -0.04 9.90 6.78
C ILE A 103 1.42 10.17 7.17
N ALA A 104 2.13 9.11 7.60
CA ALA A 104 3.54 9.17 7.97
C ALA A 104 4.44 8.98 6.75
N ASP A 105 5.66 9.54 6.81
CA ASP A 105 6.66 9.42 5.75
C ASP A 105 7.07 7.97 5.46
N SER A 106 6.96 7.10 6.47
CA SER A 106 7.19 5.65 6.36
C SER A 106 6.18 4.92 5.46
N THR A 107 5.15 5.60 4.96
CA THR A 107 4.21 5.03 3.99
C THR A 107 4.89 4.80 2.63
N HIS A 108 4.93 3.54 2.18
CA HIS A 108 5.56 3.11 0.93
C HIS A 108 4.86 1.89 0.32
N SER A 109 5.15 1.61 -0.95
CA SER A 109 4.59 0.49 -1.71
C SER A 109 5.60 -0.65 -1.92
N HIS A 110 5.05 -1.83 -2.23
CA HIS A 110 5.75 -3.01 -2.72
C HIS A 110 4.97 -3.54 -3.94
N GLU A 111 5.36 -3.06 -5.12
CA GLU A 111 4.69 -3.28 -6.40
C GLU A 111 4.77 -4.76 -6.82
N ASP A 112 5.89 -5.42 -6.54
CA ASP A 112 6.11 -6.86 -6.71
C ASP A 112 5.09 -7.70 -5.93
N GLU A 113 4.73 -7.23 -4.74
CA GLU A 113 3.80 -7.93 -3.85
C GLU A 113 2.34 -7.49 -4.04
N GLY A 114 2.09 -6.40 -4.76
CA GLY A 114 0.77 -5.77 -4.87
C GLY A 114 0.27 -5.32 -3.50
N MET A 115 1.17 -4.71 -2.72
CA MET A 115 0.97 -4.30 -1.34
C MET A 115 1.43 -2.86 -1.11
N LEU A 116 0.86 -2.20 -0.12
CA LEU A 116 1.47 -1.02 0.50
C LEU A 116 1.57 -1.18 2.02
N HIS A 117 2.61 -0.56 2.57
CA HIS A 117 2.72 -0.29 3.99
C HIS A 117 2.20 1.12 4.28
N LEU A 118 1.08 1.20 4.98
CA LEU A 118 0.42 2.44 5.38
C LEU A 118 0.94 2.89 6.74
N GLY A 119 1.71 3.96 6.79
CA GLY A 119 2.12 4.61 8.03
C GLY A 119 1.10 5.65 8.46
N ILE A 120 0.56 5.55 9.69
CA ILE A 120 -0.28 6.59 10.28
C ILE A 120 0.36 7.07 11.58
N THR A 121 0.49 8.38 11.70
CA THR A 121 0.87 9.06 12.94
C THR A 121 -0.38 9.54 13.64
N GLN A 122 -0.56 9.16 14.91
CA GLN A 122 -1.56 9.69 15.82
C GLN A 122 -0.92 10.72 16.74
N THR A 123 -1.57 11.86 16.92
CA THR A 123 -1.21 12.88 17.91
C THR A 123 -2.36 13.11 18.89
N VAL A 124 -2.08 13.00 20.20
CA VAL A 124 -3.01 13.30 21.29
C VAL A 124 -2.31 14.25 22.26
N GLY A 125 -2.74 15.51 22.29
CA GLY A 125 -2.01 16.55 23.01
C GLY A 125 -0.60 16.74 22.43
N GLU A 126 0.42 16.48 23.25
CA GLU A 126 1.84 16.58 22.86
C GLU A 126 2.45 15.22 22.49
N GLU A 127 1.76 14.11 22.74
CA GLU A 127 2.26 12.78 22.38
C GLU A 127 1.98 12.46 20.91
N SER A 128 2.98 11.89 20.23
CA SER A 128 2.87 11.40 18.86
C SER A 128 3.38 9.97 18.76
N LYS A 129 2.61 9.09 18.10
CA LYS A 129 2.95 7.67 17.89
C LYS A 129 2.64 7.30 16.45
N THR A 130 3.53 6.53 15.81
CA THR A 130 3.35 6.05 14.44
C THR A 130 3.20 4.54 14.42
N ALA A 131 2.29 4.04 13.59
CA ALA A 131 2.08 2.62 13.34
C ALA A 131 2.03 2.35 11.84
N LEU A 132 2.37 1.11 11.45
CA LEU A 132 2.34 0.63 10.06
C LEU A 132 1.27 -0.46 9.91
N TRP A 133 0.49 -0.39 8.84
CA TRP A 133 -0.45 -1.42 8.42
C TRP A 133 -0.02 -1.96 7.06
N SER A 134 -0.27 -3.25 6.83
CA SER A 134 0.01 -3.90 5.54
C SER A 134 -1.31 -4.08 4.80
N ILE A 135 -1.42 -3.50 3.61
CA ILE A 135 -2.65 -3.54 2.80
C ILE A 135 -2.31 -4.19 1.47
N PHE A 136 -3.04 -5.26 1.14
CA PHE A 136 -2.91 -6.02 -0.10
C PHE A 136 -4.03 -5.69 -1.08
N GLY A 137 -3.98 -6.31 -2.26
CA GLY A 137 -5.06 -6.22 -3.26
C GLY A 137 -4.80 -5.19 -4.35
N PHE A 138 -3.55 -4.71 -4.46
CA PHE A 138 -3.10 -3.85 -5.55
C PHE A 138 -2.61 -4.70 -6.73
N LYS A 139 -2.48 -4.06 -7.90
CA LYS A 139 -1.87 -4.66 -9.08
C LYS A 139 -0.44 -5.08 -8.75
N LYS A 140 -0.13 -6.36 -8.97
CA LYS A 140 1.23 -6.87 -8.88
C LYS A 140 1.97 -6.54 -10.16
N GLU A 141 3.12 -5.92 -10.03
CA GLU A 141 4.07 -5.85 -11.11
C GLU A 141 4.71 -7.24 -11.30
N LYS A 142 4.52 -7.82 -12.49
CA LYS A 142 5.07 -9.14 -12.79
C LYS A 142 6.50 -8.97 -13.29
N ILE A 143 7.46 -9.22 -12.41
CA ILE A 143 8.86 -9.40 -12.82
C ILE A 143 8.97 -10.75 -13.53
N ALA A 144 9.55 -10.76 -14.73
CA ALA A 144 9.73 -11.98 -15.50
C ALA A 144 10.64 -12.95 -14.74
N GLU A 145 10.38 -14.26 -14.84
CA GLU A 145 11.25 -15.27 -14.20
C GLU A 145 12.67 -15.24 -14.78
N SER A 146 12.78 -14.93 -16.07
CA SER A 146 14.03 -14.80 -16.79
C SER A 146 13.88 -13.92 -18.02
N TYR A 147 14.99 -13.32 -18.44
CA TYR A 147 15.11 -12.48 -19.61
C TYR A 147 16.07 -13.13 -20.61
N THR A 148 15.78 -13.03 -21.89
CA THR A 148 16.71 -13.47 -22.94
C THR A 148 17.36 -12.24 -23.57
N ILE A 149 18.65 -12.06 -23.32
CA ILE A 149 19.42 -10.92 -23.83
C ILE A 149 20.61 -11.47 -24.60
N GLY A 150 20.53 -11.36 -25.93
CA GLY A 150 21.48 -12.00 -26.85
C GLY A 150 21.43 -13.52 -26.68
N ASN A 151 22.60 -14.14 -26.54
CA ASN A 151 22.75 -15.58 -26.39
C ASN A 151 22.62 -16.10 -24.95
N TYR A 152 22.04 -15.30 -24.05
CA TYR A 152 21.99 -15.62 -22.62
C TYR A 152 20.56 -15.54 -22.10
N LYS A 153 20.15 -16.57 -21.37
CA LYS A 153 18.97 -16.57 -20.52
C LYS A 153 19.41 -16.25 -19.09
N ILE A 154 18.97 -15.10 -18.58
CA ILE A 154 19.36 -14.55 -17.28
C ILE A 154 18.13 -14.60 -16.38
N TYR A 155 18.20 -15.36 -15.28
CA TYR A 155 17.08 -15.46 -14.35
C TYR A 155 17.04 -14.24 -13.44
N SER A 156 15.85 -13.74 -13.11
CA SER A 156 15.70 -12.50 -12.33
C SER A 156 15.92 -12.70 -10.84
N LYS A 157 15.61 -13.88 -10.31
CA LYS A 157 15.65 -14.14 -8.86
C LYS A 157 17.06 -14.47 -8.38
N SER A 158 17.56 -13.65 -7.46
CA SER A 158 18.80 -13.89 -6.74
C SER A 158 18.73 -15.16 -5.89
N SER A 159 19.85 -15.88 -5.87
CA SER A 159 20.13 -17.00 -4.97
C SER A 159 20.61 -16.54 -3.58
N LYS A 160 20.92 -15.26 -3.42
CA LYS A 160 21.36 -14.63 -2.16
C LYS A 160 20.35 -13.54 -1.77
N SER A 161 19.58 -13.77 -0.71
CA SER A 161 18.50 -12.88 -0.27
C SER A 161 18.88 -11.90 0.84
N ASP A 162 20.10 -12.01 1.36
CA ASP A 162 20.62 -11.27 2.52
C ASP A 162 21.66 -10.20 2.14
N VAL A 163 21.95 -10.06 0.85
CA VAL A 163 22.89 -9.07 0.30
C VAL A 163 22.18 -7.77 -0.07
N ASP A 164 22.85 -6.63 0.17
CA ASP A 164 22.30 -5.31 -0.11
C ASP A 164 22.32 -5.01 -1.62
N PRO A 165 21.21 -4.52 -2.22
CA PRO A 165 21.17 -4.13 -3.63
C PRO A 165 22.25 -3.14 -4.08
N GLN A 166 22.65 -2.19 -3.23
CA GLN A 166 23.71 -1.23 -3.55
C GLN A 166 25.08 -1.91 -3.66
N ASP A 167 25.37 -2.84 -2.74
CA ASP A 167 26.61 -3.60 -2.76
C ASP A 167 26.68 -4.49 -4.01
N VAL A 168 25.57 -5.16 -4.36
CA VAL A 168 25.47 -5.99 -5.57
C VAL A 168 25.67 -5.16 -6.83
N LEU A 169 25.01 -3.99 -6.95
CA LEU A 169 25.18 -3.11 -8.10
C LEU A 169 26.65 -2.66 -8.25
N LYS A 170 27.29 -2.29 -7.14
CA LYS A 170 28.70 -1.90 -7.12
C LYS A 170 29.61 -3.04 -7.55
N GLU A 171 29.43 -4.24 -7.00
CA GLU A 171 30.24 -5.41 -7.36
C GLU A 171 30.12 -5.77 -8.85
N LEU A 172 28.90 -5.70 -9.40
CA LEU A 172 28.65 -5.95 -10.81
C LEU A 172 29.31 -4.88 -11.69
N LYS A 173 29.23 -3.60 -11.30
CA LYS A 173 29.88 -2.48 -12.01
C LYS A 173 31.40 -2.60 -11.98
N ASP A 174 31.97 -2.93 -10.83
CA ASP A 174 33.42 -3.14 -10.66
C ASP A 174 33.91 -4.34 -11.49
N ALA A 175 33.14 -5.42 -11.57
CA ALA A 175 33.45 -6.57 -12.40
C ALA A 175 33.32 -6.24 -13.91
N TYR A 176 32.32 -5.44 -14.28
CA TYR A 176 32.13 -4.96 -15.65
C TYR A 176 33.31 -4.11 -16.14
N GLY A 177 33.88 -3.26 -15.28
CA GLY A 177 35.10 -2.51 -15.58
C GLY A 177 36.33 -3.39 -15.89
N LYS A 178 36.30 -4.68 -15.53
CA LYS A 178 37.37 -5.66 -15.82
C LYS A 178 37.11 -6.50 -17.08
N GLY A 179 35.93 -6.35 -17.69
CA GLY A 179 35.53 -7.05 -18.91
C GLY A 179 34.37 -8.02 -18.70
N PHE A 180 33.76 -8.44 -19.83
CA PHE A 180 32.54 -9.23 -19.84
C PHE A 180 32.64 -10.56 -19.08
N ASP A 181 33.77 -11.27 -19.14
CA ASP A 181 33.90 -12.59 -18.52
C ASP A 181 33.92 -12.48 -16.99
N GLU A 182 34.60 -11.46 -16.43
CA GLU A 182 34.59 -11.18 -15.00
C GLU A 182 33.21 -10.72 -14.53
N PHE A 183 32.53 -9.89 -15.33
CA PHE A 183 31.16 -9.49 -15.08
C PHE A 183 30.19 -10.68 -15.09
N LEU A 184 30.24 -11.54 -16.10
CA LEU A 184 29.39 -12.72 -16.22
C LEU A 184 29.60 -13.65 -15.02
N LYS A 185 30.86 -13.90 -14.64
CA LYS A 185 31.20 -14.69 -13.47
C LYS A 185 30.63 -14.08 -12.19
N LYS A 186 30.75 -12.76 -12.02
CA LYS A 186 30.20 -12.07 -10.84
C LYS A 186 28.67 -12.10 -10.82
N LEU A 187 28.01 -11.88 -11.96
CA LEU A 187 26.55 -11.99 -12.08
C LEU A 187 26.06 -13.40 -11.73
N GLN A 188 26.78 -14.44 -12.15
CA GLN A 188 26.48 -15.84 -11.84
C GLN A 188 26.58 -16.18 -10.35
N GLU A 189 27.23 -15.37 -9.52
CA GLU A 189 27.19 -15.52 -8.06
C GLU A 189 25.84 -15.14 -7.45
N TYR A 190 25.04 -14.35 -8.17
CA TYR A 190 23.74 -13.85 -7.71
C TYR A 190 22.61 -14.60 -8.41
N VAL A 191 22.64 -14.70 -9.72
CA VAL A 191 21.55 -15.28 -10.51
C VAL A 191 22.03 -16.42 -11.39
N LYS A 192 21.10 -17.32 -11.73
CA LYS A 192 21.38 -18.33 -12.75
C LYS A 192 21.50 -17.66 -14.12
N VAL A 193 22.54 -18.01 -14.87
CA VAL A 193 22.73 -17.58 -16.26
C VAL A 193 23.01 -18.79 -17.13
N GLU A 194 22.22 -18.98 -18.18
CA GLU A 194 22.36 -20.08 -19.15
C GLU A 194 22.76 -19.50 -20.51
N LYS A 195 23.79 -20.08 -21.14
CA LYS A 195 24.11 -19.80 -22.54
C LYS A 195 23.20 -20.64 -23.44
N ILE A 196 22.60 -20.04 -24.46
CA ILE A 196 21.54 -20.67 -25.28
C ILE A 196 22.15 -21.51 -26.40
N ASP A 197 23.09 -20.95 -27.17
CA ASP A 197 23.78 -21.60 -28.29
C ASP A 197 25.29 -21.43 -28.16
N ASN A 198 26.06 -22.51 -28.24
CA ASN A 198 27.52 -22.42 -28.17
C ASN A 198 28.14 -21.70 -29.40
N ASN A 199 27.43 -21.65 -30.52
CA ASN A 199 27.91 -21.04 -31.77
C ASN A 199 27.61 -19.55 -31.88
N ASP A 200 26.67 -19.02 -31.11
CA ASP A 200 26.43 -17.57 -31.06
C ASP A 200 27.42 -16.89 -30.10
N THR A 201 28.05 -15.84 -30.58
CA THR A 201 29.05 -15.04 -29.86
C THR A 201 28.47 -13.75 -29.29
N SER A 202 27.17 -13.50 -29.51
CA SER A 202 26.49 -12.33 -28.94
C SER A 202 26.56 -12.35 -27.41
N LYS A 203 26.81 -11.16 -26.84
CA LYS A 203 26.93 -10.89 -25.40
C LYS A 203 25.81 -9.94 -24.98
N PHE A 204 25.64 -9.79 -23.67
CA PHE A 204 24.78 -8.74 -23.11
C PHE A 204 25.62 -7.67 -22.40
N GLU A 205 25.09 -6.47 -22.34
CA GLU A 205 25.67 -5.34 -21.63
C GLU A 205 24.57 -4.59 -20.87
N PHE A 206 24.88 -4.16 -19.66
CA PHE A 206 24.01 -3.31 -18.85
C PHE A 206 24.57 -1.89 -18.79
N ASP A 207 23.71 -0.89 -18.92
CA ASP A 207 24.06 0.49 -18.62
C ASP A 207 23.98 0.72 -17.12
N PHE A 208 25.13 0.63 -16.44
CA PHE A 208 25.21 0.84 -14.99
C PHE A 208 24.93 2.28 -14.55
N GLU A 209 24.97 3.26 -15.46
CA GLU A 209 24.59 4.65 -15.14
C GLU A 209 23.08 4.85 -15.20
N ALA A 210 22.36 3.98 -15.91
CA ALA A 210 20.90 3.94 -15.97
C ALA A 210 20.29 2.90 -15.02
N ALA A 211 21.09 2.25 -14.16
CA ALA A 211 20.58 1.27 -13.22
C ALA A 211 19.94 1.95 -11.99
N GLU A 212 18.75 1.51 -11.61
CA GLU A 212 18.01 2.01 -10.44
C GLU A 212 17.96 0.95 -9.33
N VAL A 213 18.16 1.39 -8.08
CA VAL A 213 18.12 0.50 -6.92
C VAL A 213 16.83 0.72 -6.15
N HIS A 214 15.99 -0.31 -6.12
CA HIS A 214 14.73 -0.35 -5.39
C HIS A 214 14.97 -1.10 -4.07
N GLY A 215 15.67 -0.44 -3.14
CA GLY A 215 16.10 -1.04 -1.87
C GLY A 215 14.96 -1.64 -1.06
N HIS A 216 13.81 -0.94 -0.97
CA HIS A 216 12.64 -1.42 -0.24
C HIS A 216 12.02 -2.69 -0.85
N GLU A 217 12.20 -2.89 -2.15
CA GLU A 217 11.72 -4.08 -2.85
C GLU A 217 12.79 -5.18 -2.94
N GLY A 218 14.05 -4.88 -2.61
CA GLY A 218 15.17 -5.81 -2.75
C GLY A 218 15.47 -6.09 -4.22
N GLN A 219 15.44 -5.05 -5.05
CA GLN A 219 15.61 -5.16 -6.51
C GLN A 219 16.62 -4.16 -7.06
N ILE A 220 17.19 -4.50 -8.21
CA ILE A 220 17.98 -3.64 -9.08
C ILE A 220 17.35 -3.70 -10.46
N HIS A 221 16.97 -2.55 -10.99
CA HIS A 221 16.41 -2.39 -12.32
C HIS A 221 17.50 -1.89 -13.25
N PHE A 222 17.82 -2.67 -14.28
CA PHE A 222 18.71 -2.27 -15.35
C PHE A 222 17.86 -1.75 -16.52
N GLU A 223 17.50 -0.47 -16.43
CA GLU A 223 16.58 0.24 -17.35
C GLU A 223 17.06 0.23 -18.81
N LYS A 224 18.36 0.06 -19.03
CA LYS A 224 18.94 -0.04 -20.37
C LYS A 224 19.89 -1.22 -20.44
N THR A 225 19.54 -2.17 -21.29
CA THR A 225 20.38 -3.31 -21.63
C THR A 225 20.61 -3.36 -23.13
N PHE A 226 21.65 -4.07 -23.54
CA PHE A 226 22.03 -4.19 -24.94
C PHE A 226 22.48 -5.58 -25.29
N VAL A 227 22.19 -6.01 -26.53
CA VAL A 227 22.90 -7.11 -27.17
C VAL A 227 24.11 -6.56 -27.91
N VAL A 228 25.27 -7.14 -27.65
CA VAL A 228 26.55 -6.79 -28.27
C VAL A 228 27.02 -7.93 -29.16
N LYS A 229 27.22 -7.67 -30.46
CA LYS A 229 27.74 -8.64 -31.42
C LYS A 229 28.84 -8.00 -32.27
N GLY A 230 30.09 -8.39 -32.01
CA GLY A 230 31.25 -7.71 -32.59
C GLY A 230 31.30 -6.26 -32.12
N THR A 231 31.22 -5.30 -33.04
CA THR A 231 31.15 -3.86 -32.74
C THR A 231 29.72 -3.31 -32.70
N GLU A 232 28.73 -4.11 -33.06
CA GLU A 232 27.33 -3.70 -33.06
C GLU A 232 26.74 -3.81 -31.65
N LYS A 233 26.03 -2.76 -31.24
CA LYS A 233 25.32 -2.67 -29.97
C LYS A 233 23.86 -2.30 -30.26
N THR A 234 22.95 -3.16 -29.86
CA THR A 234 21.50 -3.01 -30.11
C THR A 234 20.75 -2.99 -28.78
N PRO A 235 19.79 -2.07 -28.56
CA PRO A 235 18.96 -2.06 -27.36
C PRO A 235 18.24 -3.40 -27.17
N ALA A 236 18.09 -3.81 -25.92
CA ALA A 236 17.35 -5.00 -25.52
C ALA A 236 16.36 -4.66 -24.39
N GLU A 237 15.58 -5.66 -23.97
CA GLU A 237 14.61 -5.50 -22.88
C GLU A 237 15.29 -5.16 -21.55
N GLU A 238 14.63 -4.33 -20.75
CA GLU A 238 15.00 -4.05 -19.37
C GLU A 238 15.21 -5.36 -18.59
N TYR A 239 16.19 -5.38 -17.69
CA TYR A 239 16.45 -6.55 -16.85
C TYR A 239 16.27 -6.18 -15.39
N VAL A 240 15.48 -6.97 -14.66
CA VAL A 240 15.31 -6.79 -13.22
C VAL A 240 15.96 -7.96 -12.48
N LEU A 241 16.87 -7.62 -11.57
CA LEU A 241 17.40 -8.56 -10.58
C LEU A 241 16.66 -8.34 -9.26
N GLN A 242 15.99 -9.38 -8.77
CA GLN A 242 15.11 -9.33 -7.60
C GLN A 242 15.48 -10.36 -6.55
N GLY A 243 14.86 -10.27 -5.37
CA GLY A 243 15.04 -11.22 -4.28
C GLY A 243 16.34 -11.00 -3.50
N LEU A 244 16.82 -9.77 -3.47
CA LEU A 244 17.90 -9.30 -2.59
C LEU A 244 17.33 -8.83 -1.24
N LYS A 245 18.20 -8.34 -0.36
CA LYS A 245 17.79 -7.81 0.95
C LYS A 245 16.92 -6.58 0.77
N LYS A 246 15.73 -6.57 1.39
CA LYS A 246 14.84 -5.41 1.47
C LYS A 246 15.34 -4.45 2.55
N SER A 247 15.45 -3.15 2.24
CA SER A 247 15.75 -2.10 3.23
C SER A 247 14.49 -1.73 4.00
N HIS A 248 14.58 -1.70 5.32
CA HIS A 248 13.50 -1.26 6.23
C HIS A 248 13.48 0.25 6.39
#